data_AF-A0A5N6VVH8-F1
#
_entry.id   AF-A0A5N6VVH8-F1
#
_cell.length_a   1.000
_cell.length_b   1.000
_cell.length_c   1.000
_cell.angle_alpha   90.00
_cell.angle_beta   90.00
_cell.angle_gamma   90.00
#
_symmetry.space_group_name_H-M   'P 1'
#
loop_
_entity.id
_entity.type
_entity.pdbx_description
1 polymer ?
#
loop_
_entity_poly.entity_id
_entity_poly.type
_entity_poly.pdbx_seq_one_letter_code
_entity_poly.pdbx_strand_id
1 'polypeptide(L)'
;MVKLFKNSSPRKIQPTYFDIRLDHNTIWIPAAGHTIKYGHAQGKVILCLSDPTWVRDVKLHLEGRYYINWDTTFPSDSHRHCKAFWKELPFHHDVWSFLRVSAGSSTTTLEPGNYEFPFQMCLPGRLPESMRGIDDCYIHYFLRAQIYGRKGESVATSREVTVRKVYNTPLRTAPSVRISPYEIE
;
A
#
# COMPACT_ATOMS: atom_id res chain seq x y z
N MET A 1 12.93 -39.29 40.02
CA MET A 1 13.19 -38.77 38.66
C MET A 1 11.99 -37.94 38.23
N VAL A 2 11.98 -36.63 38.52
CA VAL A 2 10.85 -35.74 38.21
C VAL A 2 11.03 -35.25 36.77
N LYS A 3 10.17 -35.70 35.86
CA LYS A 3 10.13 -35.19 34.49
C LYS A 3 9.63 -33.74 34.53
N LEU A 4 10.53 -32.80 34.31
CA LEU A 4 10.23 -31.38 34.19
C LEU A 4 9.39 -31.19 32.91
N PHE A 5 8.08 -31.02 33.07
CA PHE A 5 7.21 -30.61 31.98
C PHE A 5 7.63 -29.19 31.57
N LYS A 6 8.38 -29.08 30.48
CA LYS A 6 8.58 -27.80 29.79
C LYS A 6 7.22 -27.39 29.24
N ASN A 7 6.53 -26.52 29.96
CA ASN A 7 5.38 -25.78 29.45
C ASN A 7 5.85 -24.97 28.25
N SER A 8 5.67 -25.52 27.05
CA SER A 8 5.80 -24.77 25.81
C SER A 8 4.62 -23.81 25.77
N SER A 9 4.87 -22.56 26.14
CA SER A 9 4.04 -21.47 25.64
C SER A 9 3.94 -21.62 24.11
N PRO A 10 2.78 -21.34 23.50
CA PRO A 10 2.72 -21.22 22.05
C PRO A 10 3.78 -20.19 21.64
N ARG A 11 4.72 -20.59 20.78
CA ARG A 11 5.77 -19.70 20.30
C ARG A 11 5.11 -18.61 19.46
N LYS A 12 5.24 -17.37 19.92
CA LYS A 12 4.79 -16.18 19.20
C LYS A 12 5.50 -16.11 17.84
N ILE A 13 4.78 -15.76 16.78
CA ILE A 13 5.43 -15.49 15.47
C ILE A 13 6.49 -14.39 15.67
N GLN A 14 7.75 -14.72 15.38
CA GLN A 14 8.87 -13.78 15.43
C GLN A 14 9.75 -13.98 14.19
N PRO A 15 9.50 -13.24 13.10
CA PRO A 15 10.34 -13.31 11.93
C PRO A 15 11.69 -12.63 12.23
N THR A 16 12.78 -13.21 11.74
CA THR A 16 14.11 -12.61 11.80
C THR A 16 14.18 -11.36 10.94
N TYR A 17 13.48 -11.37 9.80
CA TYR A 17 13.35 -10.23 8.90
C TYR A 17 11.98 -10.26 8.22
N PHE A 18 11.33 -9.10 8.14
CA PHE A 18 10.02 -8.97 7.50
C PHE A 18 9.86 -7.57 6.89
N ASP A 19 9.80 -7.51 5.57
CA ASP A 19 9.77 -6.25 4.83
C ASP A 19 9.00 -6.37 3.50
N ILE A 20 8.56 -5.22 2.97
CA ILE A 20 7.90 -5.09 1.67
C ILE A 20 8.87 -4.39 0.75
N ARG A 21 9.29 -5.03 -0.34
CA ARG A 21 10.13 -4.44 -1.37
C ARG A 21 9.28 -4.11 -2.58
N LEU A 22 9.14 -2.83 -2.86
CA LEU A 22 8.55 -2.35 -4.11
C LEU A 22 9.65 -2.13 -5.14
N ASP A 23 9.34 -2.42 -6.41
CA ASP A 23 10.26 -2.14 -7.52
C ASP A 23 10.41 -0.63 -7.71
N HIS A 24 9.30 0.11 -7.52
CA HIS A 24 9.26 1.56 -7.51
C HIS A 24 8.49 2.08 -6.30
N ASN A 25 9.05 3.05 -5.59
CA ASN A 25 8.37 3.71 -4.45
C ASN A 25 7.18 4.58 -4.89
N THR A 26 7.08 4.88 -6.20
CA THR A 26 6.00 5.69 -6.77
C THR A 26 5.19 4.86 -7.76
N ILE A 27 3.88 4.82 -7.56
CA ILE A 27 2.91 4.23 -8.47
C ILE A 27 2.37 5.33 -9.36
N TRP A 28 2.59 5.18 -10.67
CA TRP A 28 2.09 6.09 -11.67
C TRP A 28 0.73 5.64 -12.18
N ILE A 29 -0.25 6.51 -12.07
CA ILE A 29 -1.62 6.29 -12.55
C ILE A 29 -1.84 7.25 -13.73
N PRO A 30 -2.17 6.78 -14.93
CA PRO A 30 -2.52 7.69 -16.02
C PRO A 30 -3.72 8.55 -15.64
N ALA A 31 -3.59 9.87 -15.79
CA ALA A 31 -4.68 10.81 -15.51
C ALA A 31 -5.88 10.51 -16.42
N ALA A 32 -7.07 10.60 -15.85
CA ALA A 32 -8.30 10.18 -16.50
C ALA A 32 -8.61 11.03 -17.74
N GLY A 33 -8.79 10.36 -18.88
CA GLY A 33 -9.71 10.77 -19.94
C GLY A 33 -10.98 9.91 -19.88
N HIS A 34 -11.63 9.64 -21.02
CA HIS A 34 -12.85 8.81 -21.10
C HIS A 34 -12.63 7.30 -20.93
N THR A 35 -11.38 6.83 -20.89
CA THR A 35 -11.04 5.40 -20.81
C THR A 35 -10.65 5.01 -19.38
N ILE A 36 -11.04 3.81 -18.95
CA ILE A 36 -10.61 3.24 -17.68
C ILE A 36 -9.09 3.05 -17.72
N LYS A 37 -8.38 3.68 -16.78
CA LYS A 37 -6.92 3.58 -16.62
C LYS A 37 -6.60 2.93 -15.28
N TYR A 38 -5.49 2.21 -15.25
CA TYR A 38 -4.95 1.58 -14.05
C TYR A 38 -3.49 1.96 -13.89
N GLY A 39 -3.06 2.19 -12.65
CA GLY A 39 -1.65 2.18 -12.30
C GLY A 39 -1.22 0.77 -11.97
N HIS A 40 -0.02 0.39 -12.38
CA HIS A 40 0.54 -0.91 -12.04
C HIS A 40 1.65 -0.73 -11.02
N ALA A 41 1.67 -1.61 -10.01
CA ALA A 41 2.77 -1.70 -9.08
C ALA A 41 3.11 -3.17 -8.83
N GLN A 42 4.41 -3.42 -8.76
CA GLN A 42 4.99 -4.74 -8.56
C GLN A 42 5.99 -4.68 -7.42
N GLY A 43 6.17 -5.81 -6.78
CA GLY A 43 7.11 -5.96 -5.70
C GLY A 43 7.04 -7.34 -5.08
N LYS A 44 7.67 -7.48 -3.92
CA LYS A 44 7.70 -8.71 -3.15
C LYS A 44 7.66 -8.45 -1.65
N VAL A 45 6.97 -9.33 -0.93
CA VAL A 45 7.05 -9.40 0.52
C VAL A 45 8.15 -10.41 0.88
N ILE A 46 9.10 -9.99 1.70
CA ILE A 46 10.21 -10.81 2.16
C ILE A 46 9.94 -11.24 3.60
N LEU A 47 10.06 -12.54 3.86
CA LEU A 47 9.89 -13.13 5.17
C LEU A 47 11.03 -14.11 5.46
N CYS A 48 11.82 -13.83 6.51
CA CYS A 48 12.86 -14.72 6.99
C CYS A 48 12.48 -15.28 8.35
N LEU A 49 12.52 -16.60 8.50
CA LEU A 49 12.17 -17.31 9.73
C LEU A 49 13.39 -18.10 10.24
N SER A 50 13.70 -17.98 11.52
CA SER A 50 14.72 -18.80 12.20
C SER A 50 14.16 -20.13 12.73
N ASP A 51 12.86 -20.18 12.98
CA ASP A 51 12.17 -21.32 13.61
C ASP A 51 10.94 -21.74 12.79
N PRO A 52 10.57 -23.03 12.80
CA PRO A 52 9.34 -23.48 12.15
C PRO A 52 8.12 -22.76 12.74
N THR A 53 7.37 -22.08 11.88
CA THR A 53 6.28 -21.18 12.27
C THR A 53 4.97 -21.62 11.64
N TRP A 54 3.91 -21.72 12.44
CA TRP A 54 2.59 -22.04 11.94
C TRP A 54 1.91 -20.79 11.39
N VAL A 55 1.65 -20.79 10.09
CA VAL A 55 1.06 -19.67 9.38
C VAL A 55 -0.27 -20.10 8.77
N ARG A 56 -1.33 -19.35 9.10
CA ARG A 56 -2.65 -19.49 8.50
C ARG A 56 -2.69 -18.84 7.13
N ASP A 57 -2.21 -17.61 7.07
CA ASP A 57 -2.22 -16.81 5.85
C ASP A 57 -1.14 -15.74 5.91
N VAL A 58 -0.66 -15.32 4.75
CA VAL A 58 0.15 -14.12 4.58
C VAL A 58 -0.64 -13.21 3.66
N LYS A 59 -1.03 -12.04 4.16
CA LYS A 59 -1.80 -11.06 3.41
C LYS A 59 -1.00 -9.79 3.15
N LEU A 60 -1.26 -9.17 2.01
CA LEU A 60 -0.84 -7.81 1.70
C LEU A 60 -2.08 -6.95 1.61
N HIS A 61 -2.11 -5.85 2.35
CA HIS A 61 -3.17 -4.87 2.32
C HIS A 61 -2.64 -3.58 1.68
N LEU A 62 -3.37 -3.04 0.70
CA LEU A 62 -3.18 -1.66 0.25
C LEU A 62 -4.27 -0.82 0.88
N GLU A 63 -3.90 0.17 1.67
CA GLU A 63 -4.85 1.10 2.29
C GLU A 63 -4.55 2.52 1.85
N GLY A 64 -5.57 3.24 1.42
CA GLY A 64 -5.55 4.68 1.18
C GLY A 64 -6.32 5.39 2.28
N ARG A 65 -5.67 6.38 2.92
CA ARG A 65 -6.28 7.22 3.96
C ARG A 65 -6.13 8.69 3.64
N TYR A 66 -7.16 9.46 3.95
CA TYR A 66 -7.10 10.91 3.91
C TYR A 66 -7.36 11.51 5.28
N TYR A 67 -6.82 12.69 5.50
CA TYR A 67 -7.05 13.51 6.68
C TYR A 67 -7.33 14.93 6.24
N ILE A 68 -8.37 15.54 6.81
CA ILE A 68 -8.73 16.93 6.56
C ILE A 68 -9.15 17.56 7.89
N ASN A 69 -8.48 18.63 8.29
CA ASN A 69 -8.81 19.44 9.45
C ASN A 69 -9.25 20.83 9.00
N TRP A 70 -10.55 21.01 8.76
CA TRP A 70 -11.12 22.29 8.29
C TRP A 70 -11.75 23.14 9.40
N ASP A 71 -11.41 22.89 10.67
CA ASP A 71 -12.15 23.45 11.79
C ASP A 71 -11.98 24.98 11.91
N THR A 72 -13.04 25.71 11.56
CA THR A 72 -13.12 27.18 11.59
C THR A 72 -13.35 27.75 12.99
N THR A 73 -13.52 26.91 14.01
CA THR A 73 -13.91 27.31 15.36
C THR A 73 -12.71 27.70 16.25
N PHE A 74 -11.48 27.61 15.74
CA PHE A 74 -10.26 27.91 16.49
C PHE A 74 -9.77 29.35 16.23
N PRO A 75 -9.58 30.19 17.27
CA PRO A 75 -9.05 31.54 17.11
C PRO A 75 -7.61 31.52 16.56
N SER A 76 -7.38 32.35 15.55
CA SER A 76 -6.22 32.44 14.65
C SER A 76 -4.82 32.61 15.27
N ASP A 77 -4.67 32.75 16.59
CA ASP A 77 -3.43 33.29 17.20
C ASP A 77 -2.53 32.24 17.87
N SER A 78 -2.91 30.97 17.88
CA SER A 78 -2.05 29.90 18.43
C SER A 78 -2.31 28.56 17.74
N HIS A 79 -2.15 28.55 16.42
CA HIS A 79 -2.28 27.38 15.56
C HIS A 79 -1.17 26.35 15.85
N ARG A 80 -1.26 25.65 16.98
CA ARG A 80 -0.61 24.35 17.11
C ARG A 80 -1.37 23.42 16.19
N HIS A 81 -0.71 22.97 15.12
CA HIS A 81 -1.15 21.87 14.25
C HIS A 81 -1.32 20.57 15.08
N CYS A 82 -2.34 20.53 15.93
CA CYS A 82 -2.65 19.41 16.80
C CYS A 82 -3.46 18.41 15.98
N LYS A 83 -2.76 17.42 15.42
CA LYS A 83 -3.34 16.34 14.63
C LYS A 83 -4.46 15.62 15.40
N ALA A 84 -5.69 15.85 14.99
CA ALA A 84 -6.85 15.11 15.46
C ALA A 84 -6.93 13.73 14.77
N PHE A 85 -6.11 12.76 15.18
CA PHE A 85 -5.97 11.44 14.51
C PHE A 85 -7.31 10.74 14.20
N TRP A 86 -8.36 10.98 15.01
CA TRP A 86 -9.71 10.45 14.77
C TRP A 86 -10.42 10.98 13.51
N LYS A 87 -9.95 12.06 12.88
CA LYS A 87 -10.49 12.54 11.59
C LYS A 87 -9.85 11.85 10.38
N GLU A 88 -8.87 10.95 10.57
CA GLU A 88 -8.27 10.19 9.48
C GLU A 88 -9.21 9.07 9.02
N LEU A 89 -9.59 9.08 7.74
CA LEU A 89 -10.58 8.17 7.19
C LEU A 89 -10.00 7.30 6.07
N PRO A 90 -10.25 5.97 6.09
CA PRO A 90 -9.91 5.09 4.98
C PRO A 90 -10.89 5.31 3.82
N PHE A 91 -10.37 5.46 2.60
CA PHE A 91 -11.18 5.57 1.39
C PHE A 91 -10.93 4.43 0.40
N HIS A 92 -9.88 3.63 0.61
CA HIS A 92 -9.54 2.51 -0.24
C HIS A 92 -8.87 1.41 0.57
N HIS A 93 -9.26 0.15 0.32
CA HIS A 93 -8.68 -1.02 0.95
C HIS A 93 -8.76 -2.23 0.02
N ASP A 94 -7.61 -2.68 -0.48
CA ASP A 94 -7.48 -3.91 -1.26
C ASP A 94 -6.66 -4.94 -0.47
N VAL A 95 -6.97 -6.23 -0.66
CA VAL A 95 -6.35 -7.34 0.08
C VAL A 95 -5.94 -8.46 -0.87
N TRP A 96 -4.67 -8.86 -0.78
CA TRP A 96 -4.11 -10.03 -1.46
C TRP A 96 -3.71 -11.08 -0.44
N SER A 97 -4.04 -12.34 -0.68
CA SER A 97 -3.58 -13.49 0.11
C SER A 97 -2.59 -14.30 -0.73
N PHE A 98 -1.44 -14.60 -0.16
CA PHE A 98 -0.38 -15.36 -0.83
C PHE A 98 -0.54 -16.86 -0.63
N LEU A 99 -1.11 -17.29 0.49
CA LEU A 99 -1.32 -18.69 0.79
C LEU A 99 -2.71 -19.11 0.34
N ARG A 100 -2.80 -19.92 -0.70
CA ARG A 100 -4.05 -20.56 -1.10
C ARG A 100 -4.39 -21.64 -0.08
N VAL A 101 -5.13 -21.26 0.95
CA VAL A 101 -5.71 -22.21 1.91
C VAL A 101 -6.74 -23.05 1.15
N SER A 102 -6.41 -24.31 0.84
CA SER A 102 -7.39 -25.24 0.27
C SER A 102 -8.46 -25.53 1.32
N ALA A 103 -9.72 -25.64 0.89
CA ALA A 103 -10.86 -25.95 1.74
C ALA A 103 -10.66 -27.32 2.42
N GLY A 104 -10.01 -27.33 3.59
CA GLY A 104 -9.69 -28.54 4.35
C GLY A 104 -8.41 -28.46 5.19
N SER A 105 -7.42 -27.65 4.81
CA SER A 105 -6.19 -27.47 5.58
C SER A 105 -6.07 -26.05 6.10
N SER A 106 -6.48 -25.82 7.35
CA SER A 106 -6.65 -24.50 7.94
C SER A 106 -5.33 -23.78 8.31
N THR A 107 -4.18 -24.42 8.16
CA THR A 107 -2.87 -23.89 8.59
C THR A 107 -1.73 -24.63 7.89
N THR A 108 -0.72 -23.91 7.42
CA THR A 108 0.53 -24.47 6.88
C THR A 108 1.68 -24.16 7.83
N THR A 109 2.61 -25.10 8.01
CA THR A 109 3.85 -24.84 8.74
C THR A 109 4.90 -24.35 7.75
N LEU A 110 5.43 -23.14 7.97
CA LEU A 110 6.59 -22.64 7.26
C LEU A 110 7.85 -23.05 8.03
N GLU A 111 8.74 -23.78 7.37
CA GLU A 111 10.03 -24.15 7.92
C GLU A 111 10.98 -22.94 8.06
N PRO A 112 12.08 -23.06 8.81
CA PRO A 112 13.12 -22.04 8.82
C PRO A 112 13.63 -21.80 7.39
N GLY A 113 13.67 -20.54 6.99
CA GLY A 113 14.03 -20.20 5.62
C GLY A 113 13.68 -18.78 5.22
N ASN A 114 14.04 -18.47 3.97
CA ASN A 114 13.77 -17.19 3.33
C ASN A 114 12.64 -17.38 2.31
N TYR A 115 11.56 -16.65 2.50
CA TYR A 115 10.37 -16.68 1.67
C TYR A 115 10.22 -15.35 0.94
N GLU A 116 9.96 -15.43 -0.36
CA GLU A 116 9.62 -14.28 -1.19
C GLU A 116 8.23 -14.47 -1.78
N PHE A 117 7.33 -13.52 -1.51
CA PHE A 117 5.98 -13.51 -2.04
C PHE A 117 5.83 -12.37 -3.05
N PRO A 118 6.01 -12.62 -4.36
CA PRO A 118 5.83 -11.60 -5.37
C PRO A 118 4.37 -11.20 -5.48
N PHE A 119 4.11 -9.92 -5.73
CA PHE A 119 2.79 -9.39 -5.98
C PHE A 119 2.78 -8.44 -7.17
N GLN A 120 1.63 -8.38 -7.84
CA GLN A 120 1.31 -7.37 -8.83
C GLN A 120 -0.07 -6.83 -8.51
N MET A 121 -0.18 -5.51 -8.38
CA MET A 121 -1.42 -4.81 -8.10
C MET A 121 -1.77 -3.82 -9.21
N CYS A 122 -3.07 -3.66 -9.44
CA CYS A 122 -3.64 -2.71 -10.39
C CYS A 122 -4.47 -1.69 -9.61
N LEU A 123 -3.95 -0.48 -9.48
CA LEU A 123 -4.61 0.62 -8.79
C LEU A 123 -5.64 1.29 -9.72
N PRO A 124 -6.91 1.45 -9.30
CA PRO A 124 -7.92 2.14 -10.10
C PRO A 124 -7.53 3.59 -10.42
N GLY A 125 -7.77 4.04 -11.66
CA GLY A 125 -7.48 5.41 -12.10
C GLY A 125 -8.23 6.52 -11.32
N ARG A 126 -9.31 6.15 -10.64
CA ARG A 126 -10.09 7.06 -9.77
C ARG A 126 -9.37 7.42 -8.47
N LEU A 127 -8.32 6.68 -8.09
CA LEU A 127 -7.60 6.96 -6.84
C LEU A 127 -6.95 8.36 -6.89
N PRO A 128 -7.04 9.15 -5.81
CA PRO A 128 -6.39 10.45 -5.72
C PRO A 128 -4.87 10.32 -5.64
N GLU A 129 -4.15 11.38 -6.01
CA GLU A 129 -2.72 11.44 -5.77
C GLU A 129 -2.37 11.49 -4.28
N SER A 130 -1.19 11.00 -3.93
CA SER A 130 -0.61 11.27 -2.63
C SER A 130 -0.39 12.76 -2.43
N MET A 131 -0.81 13.28 -1.29
CA MET A 131 -0.61 14.66 -0.90
C MET A 131 0.10 14.68 0.44
N ARG A 132 1.24 15.37 0.50
CA ARG A 132 2.10 15.51 1.67
C ARG A 132 2.51 16.97 1.84
N GLY A 133 2.92 17.36 3.04
CA GLY A 133 3.49 18.68 3.31
C GLY A 133 2.52 19.71 3.91
N ILE A 134 1.30 19.29 4.25
CA ILE A 134 0.35 20.12 5.00
C ILE A 134 -0.13 19.29 6.19
N ASP A 135 0.15 19.75 7.41
CA ASP A 135 -0.20 18.99 8.63
C ASP A 135 -1.72 18.87 8.83
N ASP A 136 -2.47 19.84 8.30
CA ASP A 136 -3.92 19.88 8.38
C ASP A 136 -4.64 19.11 7.25
N CYS A 137 -3.92 18.63 6.24
CA CYS A 137 -4.52 17.89 5.13
C CYS A 137 -3.54 16.98 4.39
N TYR A 138 -3.82 15.67 4.33
CA TYR A 138 -2.99 14.73 3.58
C TYR A 138 -3.78 13.58 2.97
N ILE A 139 -3.16 12.94 1.97
CA ILE A 139 -3.63 11.70 1.34
C ILE A 139 -2.44 10.75 1.30
N HIS A 140 -2.50 9.67 2.08
CA HIS A 140 -1.43 8.69 2.22
C HIS A 140 -1.88 7.31 1.77
N TYR A 141 -0.93 6.56 1.19
CA TYR A 141 -1.11 5.15 0.86
C TYR A 141 -0.04 4.34 1.57
N PHE A 142 -0.44 3.18 2.08
CA PHE A 142 0.48 2.26 2.71
C PHE A 142 0.14 0.81 2.35
N LEU A 143 1.20 0.05 2.13
CA LEU A 143 1.16 -1.39 2.01
C LEU A 143 1.43 -1.97 3.38
N ARG A 144 0.53 -2.83 3.87
CA ARG A 144 0.71 -3.57 5.11
C ARG A 144 0.75 -5.05 4.81
N ALA A 145 1.92 -5.67 4.97
CA ALA A 145 2.06 -7.12 4.91
C ALA A 145 1.80 -7.67 6.32
N GLN A 146 0.93 -8.66 6.43
CA GLN A 146 0.51 -9.24 7.70
C GLN A 146 0.53 -10.77 7.62
N ILE A 147 1.24 -11.37 8.56
CA ILE A 147 1.30 -12.82 8.77
C ILE A 147 0.30 -13.16 9.85
N TYR A 148 -0.61 -14.08 9.57
CA TYR A 148 -1.58 -14.58 10.55
C TYR A 148 -1.13 -15.96 11.04
N GLY A 149 -0.94 -16.09 12.34
CA GLY A 149 -0.56 -17.33 13.00
C GLY A 149 -1.71 -18.02 13.69
N ARG A 150 -1.35 -18.84 14.67
CA ARG A 150 -2.30 -19.58 15.50
C ARG A 150 -2.94 -18.65 16.54
N LYS A 151 -4.20 -18.95 16.92
CA LYS A 151 -4.90 -18.30 18.04
C LYS A 151 -4.94 -16.75 17.97
N GLY A 152 -4.99 -16.18 16.76
CA GLY A 152 -5.10 -14.73 16.55
C GLY A 152 -3.79 -13.96 16.63
N GLU A 153 -2.65 -14.64 16.77
CA GLU A 153 -1.35 -13.99 16.63
C GLU A 153 -1.19 -13.44 15.21
N SER A 154 -0.66 -12.23 15.12
CA SER A 154 -0.24 -11.69 13.83
C SER A 154 0.97 -10.78 13.98
N VAL A 155 1.78 -10.74 12.94
CA VAL A 155 2.90 -9.82 12.81
C VAL A 155 2.69 -9.03 11.52
N ALA A 156 2.83 -7.73 11.60
CA ALA A 156 2.65 -6.84 10.46
C ALA A 156 3.87 -5.95 10.25
N THR A 157 4.19 -5.67 9.00
CA THR A 157 5.11 -4.63 8.58
C THR A 157 4.40 -3.74 7.57
N SER A 158 4.74 -2.45 7.56
CA SER A 158 4.08 -1.46 6.72
C SER A 158 5.11 -0.65 5.96
N ARG A 159 4.80 -0.34 4.70
CA ARG A 159 5.61 0.53 3.84
C ARG A 159 4.73 1.58 3.19
N GLU A 160 5.15 2.83 3.28
CA GLU A 160 4.45 3.92 2.62
C GLU A 160 4.69 3.90 1.11
N VAL A 161 3.67 4.28 0.34
CA VAL A 161 3.72 4.31 -1.12
C VAL A 161 3.25 5.67 -1.61
N THR A 162 3.93 6.20 -2.63
CA THR A 162 3.52 7.44 -3.29
C THR A 162 2.70 7.11 -4.53
N VAL A 163 1.54 7.72 -4.67
CA VAL A 163 0.69 7.63 -5.86
C VAL A 163 0.73 8.97 -6.59
N ARG A 164 1.00 8.96 -7.90
CA ARG A 164 1.07 10.15 -8.75
C ARG A 164 0.26 9.96 -10.02
N LYS A 165 -0.36 11.02 -10.53
CA LYS A 165 -1.00 10.98 -11.84
C LYS A 165 -0.04 11.46 -12.91
N VAL A 166 -0.12 10.80 -14.06
CA VAL A 166 0.60 11.18 -15.27
C VAL A 166 -0.37 11.83 -16.23
N TYR A 167 -0.19 13.12 -16.48
CA TYR A 167 -1.00 13.87 -17.43
C TYR A 167 -0.30 13.82 -18.78
N ASN A 168 -0.88 13.12 -19.75
CA ASN A 168 -0.40 13.23 -21.12
C ASN A 168 -0.85 14.59 -21.66
N THR A 169 0.06 15.55 -21.75
CA THR A 169 -0.18 16.76 -22.52
C THR A 169 -0.16 16.36 -24.00
N PRO A 170 -1.28 16.44 -24.75
CA PRO A 170 -1.20 16.28 -26.18
C PRO A 170 -0.30 17.39 -26.70
N LEU A 171 0.77 17.01 -27.41
CA LEU A 171 1.62 17.96 -28.11
C LEU A 171 0.71 18.77 -29.02
N ARG A 172 0.54 20.07 -28.72
CA ARG A 172 -0.21 20.98 -29.57
C ARG A 172 0.55 21.02 -30.89
N THR A 173 0.06 20.31 -31.90
CA THR A 173 0.59 20.42 -33.26
C THR A 173 0.59 21.91 -33.59
N ALA A 174 1.78 22.45 -33.89
CA ALA A 174 1.89 23.85 -34.28
C ALA A 174 0.88 24.11 -35.41
N PRO A 175 0.12 25.23 -35.39
CA PRO A 175 -0.74 25.56 -36.51
C PRO A 175 0.17 25.69 -37.74
N SER A 176 0.03 24.76 -38.69
CA SER A 176 0.68 24.89 -39.99
C SER A 176 -0.03 26.02 -40.71
N VAL A 177 0.58 27.20 -40.71
CA VAL A 177 0.16 28.32 -41.55
C VAL A 177 0.34 27.86 -42.99
N ARG A 178 -0.74 27.39 -43.63
CA ARG A 178 -0.77 27.24 -45.08
C ARG A 178 -0.92 28.63 -45.66
N ILE A 179 0.20 29.23 -46.06
CA ILE A 179 0.18 30.43 -46.89
C ILE A 179 -0.41 29.99 -48.24
N SER A 180 -1.57 30.54 -48.58
CA SER A 180 -2.21 30.35 -49.88
C SER A 180 -1.48 31.23 -50.91
N PRO A 181 -1.03 30.72 -52.06
CA PRO A 181 -0.22 31.47 -53.03
C PRO A 181 -1.03 32.44 -53.92
N TYR A 182 -2.11 33.05 -53.43
CA TYR A 182 -2.99 33.91 -54.24
C TYR A 182 -2.98 35.40 -53.87
N GLU A 183 -1.93 35.93 -53.24
CA GLU A 183 -1.71 37.38 -53.11
C GLU A 183 -0.44 37.81 -53.83
N ILE A 184 -0.50 37.84 -55.16
CA ILE A 184 0.27 38.81 -55.97
C ILE A 184 -0.67 39.28 -57.07
N GLU A 185 -1.27 40.45 -56.87
CA GLU A 185 -1.68 41.34 -57.96
C GLU A 185 -1.29 42.78 -57.58
#